data_AF-A0A397HK07-F1
#
_entry.id   AF-A0A397HK07-F1
#
_cell.length_a   1.000
_cell.length_b   1.000
_cell.length_c   1.000
_cell.angle_alpha   90.00
_cell.angle_beta   90.00
_cell.angle_gamma   90.00
#
_symmetry.space_group_name_H-M   'P 1'
#
loop_
_entity.id
_entity.type
_entity.pdbx_description
1 polymer ?
#
loop_
_entity_poly.entity_id
_entity_poly.type
_entity_poly.pdbx_seq_one_letter_code
_entity_poly.pdbx_strand_id
1 'polypeptide(L)'
;MRRLINDNRINEMIYTENNTKGLEILNTRQSVGSLSEMDQFGHDEMRRFWMYSRTIQESTISGKEPFPGEMLKPFSENIPLSADGILDLMIAYYNDTYENLKFRKPFETDSLNSIIIPLKINKYCRCRIGSEIFGSTFSPRHQKSSYILAKFASEDDSIDIYLGQIQFFFVHEISTNRINMENHYLAYVRWYKKIKNRFYFGINQEQMCNVELWDTEFYPKSRDCIIPVHHILGRFVPVKYKISDRKNAKEYLAVNPINRKYNLR
;
A
#
# COMPACT_ATOMS: atom_id res chain seq x y z
N MET A 1 0.02 7.41 44.84
CA MET A 1 0.65 6.19 45.41
C MET A 1 -0.01 4.93 44.82
N ARG A 2 0.13 4.70 43.49
CA ARG A 2 -0.53 3.59 42.74
C ARG A 2 0.39 2.95 41.69
N ARG A 3 1.70 3.19 41.73
CA ARG A 3 2.67 2.68 40.74
C ARG A 3 3.41 1.40 41.17
N LEU A 4 3.35 1.00 42.43
CA LEU A 4 4.15 -0.11 42.97
C LEU A 4 3.52 -1.51 42.87
N ILE A 5 2.26 -1.64 42.44
CA ILE A 5 1.55 -2.94 42.46
C ILE A 5 1.75 -3.73 41.14
N ASN A 6 2.11 -3.07 40.03
CA ASN A 6 2.26 -3.75 38.74
C ASN A 6 3.68 -4.27 38.45
N ASP A 7 4.72 -3.67 39.02
CA ASP A 7 6.11 -4.09 38.76
C ASP A 7 6.39 -5.49 39.35
N ASN A 8 5.74 -5.84 40.46
CA ASN A 8 5.88 -7.16 41.08
C ASN A 8 5.26 -8.29 40.23
N ARG A 9 4.19 -8.01 39.47
CA ARG A 9 3.54 -9.04 38.61
C ARG A 9 4.34 -9.34 37.34
N ILE A 10 5.09 -8.36 36.84
CA ILE A 10 5.99 -8.56 35.68
C ILE A 10 7.21 -9.38 36.11
N ASN A 11 7.77 -9.11 37.29
CA ASN A 11 8.87 -9.90 37.84
C ASN A 11 8.46 -11.34 38.14
N GLU A 12 7.23 -11.60 38.63
CA GLU A 12 6.72 -12.97 38.79
C GLU A 12 6.62 -13.74 37.46
N MET A 13 6.28 -13.08 36.35
CA MET A 13 6.22 -13.73 35.03
C MET A 13 7.59 -14.11 34.46
N ILE A 14 8.65 -13.37 34.79
CA ILE A 14 10.03 -13.63 34.32
C ILE A 14 10.65 -14.84 35.03
N TYR A 15 10.25 -15.12 36.27
CA TYR A 15 10.80 -16.20 37.09
C TYR A 15 9.99 -17.51 37.10
N THR A 16 8.85 -17.58 36.42
CA THR A 16 8.21 -18.87 36.11
C THR A 16 8.97 -19.60 35.01
N GLU A 17 10.12 -20.17 35.37
CA GLU A 17 10.68 -21.32 34.68
C GLU A 17 9.63 -22.47 34.70
N ASN A 18 9.52 -23.18 33.57
CA ASN A 18 8.71 -24.38 33.35
C ASN A 18 7.26 -24.22 32.87
N ASN A 19 7.06 -23.56 31.72
CA ASN A 19 5.91 -23.88 30.85
C ASN A 19 6.33 -24.20 29.40
N THR A 20 7.43 -24.93 29.24
CA THR A 20 7.88 -25.47 27.95
C THR A 20 6.95 -26.55 27.37
N LYS A 21 6.09 -27.17 28.19
CA LYS A 21 5.09 -28.16 27.72
C LYS A 21 4.12 -27.61 26.66
N GLY A 22 3.81 -26.31 26.69
CA GLY A 22 2.98 -25.69 25.65
C GLY A 22 3.71 -25.50 24.32
N LEU A 23 5.04 -25.36 24.35
CA LEU A 23 5.90 -25.16 23.18
C LEU A 23 6.25 -26.49 22.48
N GLU A 24 6.17 -27.63 23.18
CA GLU A 24 6.34 -28.96 22.57
C GLU A 24 5.28 -29.25 21.50
N ILE A 25 4.07 -28.67 21.59
CA ILE A 25 3.02 -28.74 20.56
C ILE A 25 3.45 -28.02 19.27
N LEU A 26 4.35 -27.04 19.37
CA LEU A 26 4.86 -26.26 18.25
C LEU A 26 6.08 -26.93 17.57
N ASN A 27 6.59 -28.04 18.10
CA ASN A 27 7.68 -28.77 17.46
C ASN A 27 7.23 -29.34 16.11
N THR A 28 7.85 -28.82 15.06
CA THR A 28 7.94 -29.32 13.68
C THR A 28 6.75 -30.12 13.16
N ARG A 29 5.56 -29.50 13.18
CA ARG A 29 4.63 -29.80 12.07
C ARG A 29 5.27 -29.25 10.80
N GLN A 30 5.40 -30.08 9.76
CA GLN A 30 5.54 -29.57 8.39
C GLN A 30 4.45 -28.50 8.22
N SER A 31 4.82 -27.33 7.71
CA SER A 31 3.87 -26.26 7.39
C SER A 31 2.82 -26.85 6.44
N VAL A 32 1.63 -27.18 6.97
CA VAL A 32 0.45 -27.57 6.19
C VAL A 32 -0.57 -26.47 6.40
N GLY A 33 -0.39 -25.40 5.66
CA GLY A 33 -1.23 -24.20 5.68
C GLY A 33 -0.80 -23.30 4.53
N SER A 34 -1.60 -22.29 4.17
CA SER A 34 -1.32 -21.35 3.07
C SER A 34 0.04 -20.64 3.11
N LEU A 35 0.81 -20.80 4.18
CA LEU A 35 2.22 -20.40 4.32
C LEU A 35 3.21 -21.38 3.65
N SER A 36 2.75 -22.55 3.22
CA SER A 36 3.51 -23.55 2.47
C SER A 36 3.39 -23.39 0.96
N GLU A 37 2.55 -22.47 0.48
CA GLU A 37 2.74 -21.91 -0.86
C GLU A 37 4.07 -21.16 -0.81
N MET A 38 5.15 -21.90 -1.02
CA MET A 38 6.43 -21.32 -1.39
C MET A 38 6.13 -20.36 -2.53
N ASP A 39 6.60 -19.11 -2.42
CA ASP A 39 6.41 -18.11 -3.46
C ASP A 39 6.70 -18.76 -4.81
N GLN A 40 5.66 -18.97 -5.63
CA GLN A 40 5.80 -19.49 -6.99
C GLN A 40 6.56 -18.50 -7.89
N PHE A 41 6.85 -17.32 -7.36
CA PHE A 41 7.54 -16.23 -8.01
C PHE A 41 9.05 -16.45 -7.94
N GLY A 42 9.72 -16.26 -9.09
CA GLY A 42 11.17 -16.45 -9.17
C GLY A 42 11.92 -15.44 -8.31
N HIS A 43 13.05 -15.87 -7.74
CA HIS A 43 13.92 -14.99 -6.93
C HIS A 43 14.31 -13.71 -7.68
N ASP A 44 14.63 -13.81 -8.98
CA ASP A 44 15.02 -12.66 -9.81
C ASP A 44 13.86 -11.72 -10.12
N GLU A 45 12.64 -12.24 -10.17
CA GLU A 45 11.43 -11.43 -10.31
C GLU A 45 11.16 -10.63 -9.03
N MET A 46 11.26 -11.29 -7.87
CA MET A 46 11.12 -10.65 -6.56
C MET A 46 12.20 -9.57 -6.35
N ARG A 47 13.45 -9.88 -6.69
CA ARG A 47 14.56 -8.92 -6.60
C ARG A 47 14.35 -7.72 -7.51
N ARG A 48 13.90 -7.91 -8.75
CA ARG A 48 13.55 -6.80 -9.65
C ARG A 48 12.42 -5.94 -9.09
N PHE A 49 11.36 -6.56 -8.58
CA PHE A 49 10.26 -5.86 -7.95
C PHE A 49 10.71 -5.00 -6.76
N TRP A 50 11.58 -5.53 -5.91
CA TRP A 50 12.15 -4.76 -4.80
C TRP A 50 12.94 -3.55 -5.26
N MET A 51 13.70 -3.68 -6.35
CA MET A 51 14.51 -2.58 -6.87
C MET A 51 13.65 -1.39 -7.27
N TYR A 52 12.45 -1.61 -7.83
CA TYR A 52 11.50 -0.53 -8.15
C TYR A 52 11.19 0.35 -6.94
N SER A 53 11.04 -0.24 -5.75
CA SER A 53 10.79 0.51 -4.51
C SER A 53 12.04 1.18 -3.91
N ARG A 54 13.25 0.80 -4.34
CA ARG A 54 14.51 1.36 -3.84
C ARG A 54 14.97 2.54 -4.69
N THR A 55 14.79 2.47 -6.00
CA THR A 55 15.29 3.46 -6.96
C THR A 55 14.15 4.25 -7.58
N ILE A 56 13.23 4.78 -6.78
CA ILE A 56 12.02 5.44 -7.28
C ILE A 56 12.31 6.65 -8.18
N GLN A 57 13.44 7.33 -7.96
CA GLN A 57 13.91 8.43 -8.80
C GLN A 57 14.35 7.99 -10.21
N GLU A 58 14.83 6.75 -10.33
CA GLU A 58 15.34 6.19 -11.60
C GLU A 58 14.31 5.27 -12.27
N SER A 59 13.27 4.86 -11.53
CA SER A 59 12.32 3.84 -11.99
C SER A 59 11.20 4.46 -12.81
N THR A 60 11.17 4.16 -14.11
CA THR A 60 10.13 4.59 -15.06
C THR A 60 8.90 3.66 -15.05
N ILE A 61 8.51 3.19 -13.86
CA ILE A 61 7.48 2.15 -13.72
C ILE A 61 6.10 2.73 -14.00
N SER A 62 5.47 2.21 -15.06
CA SER A 62 4.14 2.64 -15.49
C SER A 62 3.04 1.68 -15.04
N GLY A 63 3.40 0.56 -14.41
CA GLY A 63 2.46 -0.47 -14.00
C GLY A 63 2.18 -1.51 -15.09
N LYS A 64 2.85 -1.43 -16.25
CA LYS A 64 2.80 -2.49 -17.27
C LYS A 64 3.86 -3.56 -17.09
N GLU A 65 4.84 -3.29 -16.23
CA GLU A 65 5.96 -4.16 -15.95
C GLU A 65 5.45 -5.43 -15.24
N PRO A 66 6.08 -6.59 -15.49
CA PRO A 66 5.78 -7.79 -14.72
C PRO A 66 6.06 -7.54 -13.24
N PHE A 67 5.22 -8.11 -12.38
CA PHE A 67 5.44 -8.14 -10.94
C PHE A 67 5.15 -9.54 -10.41
N PRO A 68 5.83 -9.96 -9.32
CA PRO A 68 5.67 -11.27 -8.72
C PRO A 68 4.34 -11.34 -7.98
N GLY A 69 3.24 -11.38 -8.71
CA GLY A 69 1.92 -11.24 -8.13
C GLY A 69 0.80 -11.38 -9.14
N GLU A 70 -0.42 -11.19 -8.66
CA GLU A 70 -1.62 -11.26 -9.49
C GLU A 70 -2.76 -10.45 -8.89
N MET A 71 -3.68 -10.03 -9.76
CA MET A 71 -4.96 -9.50 -9.35
C MET A 71 -5.89 -10.66 -9.01
N LEU A 72 -6.29 -10.79 -7.75
CA LEU A 72 -7.17 -11.88 -7.33
C LEU A 72 -8.60 -11.60 -7.76
N LYS A 73 -9.35 -12.66 -8.13
CA LYS A 73 -10.73 -12.64 -8.70
C LYS A 73 -11.42 -11.26 -8.71
N PRO A 74 -11.71 -10.71 -9.90
CA PRO A 74 -12.27 -9.38 -10.03
C PRO A 74 -13.57 -9.27 -9.24
N PHE A 75 -13.72 -8.13 -8.58
CA PHE A 75 -14.99 -7.78 -7.96
C PHE A 75 -16.03 -7.46 -9.02
N SER A 76 -15.55 -6.93 -10.15
CA SER A 76 -16.39 -6.52 -11.26
C SER A 76 -15.55 -6.23 -12.50
N GLU A 77 -16.01 -6.70 -13.66
CA GLU A 77 -15.30 -6.59 -14.93
C GLU A 77 -15.99 -5.61 -15.86
N ASN A 78 -15.22 -4.98 -16.75
CA ASN A 78 -15.71 -4.11 -17.82
C ASN A 78 -16.66 -2.99 -17.35
N ILE A 79 -16.50 -2.50 -16.12
CA ILE A 79 -17.34 -1.41 -15.61
C ILE A 79 -16.97 -0.12 -16.36
N PRO A 80 -17.96 0.67 -16.83
CA PRO A 80 -17.70 2.04 -17.25
C PRO A 80 -17.05 2.86 -16.11
N LEU A 81 -16.03 3.64 -16.46
CA LEU A 81 -15.45 4.71 -15.67
C LEU A 81 -16.49 5.83 -15.53
N SER A 82 -17.53 5.58 -14.75
CA SER A 82 -18.57 6.53 -14.41
C SER A 82 -18.43 6.92 -12.94
N ALA A 83 -18.43 8.24 -12.73
CA ALA A 83 -18.38 8.95 -11.45
C ALA A 83 -17.02 9.02 -10.70
N ASP A 84 -16.88 10.14 -9.98
CA ASP A 84 -15.88 10.42 -8.93
C ASP A 84 -14.51 11.01 -9.30
N GLY A 85 -14.36 11.52 -10.54
CA GLY A 85 -13.13 12.20 -11.01
C GLY A 85 -11.98 11.25 -11.33
N ILE A 86 -12.18 9.93 -11.24
CA ILE A 86 -11.14 8.92 -11.47
C ILE A 86 -10.63 8.96 -12.92
N LEU A 87 -11.50 9.25 -13.89
CA LEU A 87 -11.09 9.43 -15.28
C LEU A 87 -10.08 10.57 -15.42
N ASP A 88 -10.30 11.70 -14.75
CA ASP A 88 -9.36 12.83 -14.76
C ASP A 88 -8.02 12.45 -14.11
N LEU A 89 -8.08 11.69 -13.01
CA LEU A 89 -6.88 11.15 -12.35
C LEU A 89 -6.10 10.20 -13.25
N MET A 90 -6.78 9.35 -14.03
CA MET A 90 -6.14 8.46 -14.99
C MET A 90 -5.50 9.23 -16.14
N ILE A 91 -6.17 10.27 -16.66
CA ILE A 91 -5.59 11.14 -17.69
C ILE A 91 -4.31 11.79 -17.16
N ALA A 92 -4.38 12.40 -15.97
CA ALA A 92 -3.21 13.00 -15.34
C ALA A 92 -2.10 11.95 -15.13
N TYR A 93 -2.45 10.77 -14.64
CA TYR A 93 -1.52 9.66 -14.45
C TYR A 93 -0.78 9.30 -15.73
N TYR A 94 -1.49 9.06 -16.83
CA TYR A 94 -0.88 8.64 -18.08
C TYR A 94 -0.06 9.75 -18.74
N ASN A 95 -0.51 11.00 -18.67
CA ASN A 95 0.26 12.15 -19.17
C ASN A 95 1.59 12.31 -18.42
N ASP A 96 1.57 12.20 -17.08
CA ASP A 96 2.80 12.29 -16.27
C ASP A 96 3.72 11.08 -16.49
N THR A 97 3.15 9.90 -16.75
CA THR A 97 3.93 8.66 -16.91
C THR A 97 4.56 8.54 -18.29
N TYR A 98 3.95 9.14 -19.31
CA TYR A 98 4.40 9.09 -20.69
C TYR A 98 4.53 10.50 -21.25
N GLU A 99 5.62 11.20 -20.87
CA GLU A 99 5.87 12.62 -21.20
C GLU A 99 5.71 12.96 -22.70
N ASN A 100 6.03 12.01 -23.58
CA ASN A 100 5.97 12.18 -25.04
C ASN A 100 4.59 11.89 -25.65
N LEU A 101 3.62 11.45 -24.86
CA LEU A 101 2.27 11.09 -25.30
C LEU A 101 1.24 12.02 -24.65
N LYS A 102 0.12 12.23 -25.35
CA LYS A 102 -1.01 13.01 -24.83
C LYS A 102 -2.23 12.14 -24.73
N PHE A 103 -2.76 11.99 -23.53
CA PHE A 103 -3.98 11.26 -23.22
C PHE A 103 -5.14 12.22 -23.01
N ARG A 104 -6.31 11.87 -23.54
CA ARG A 104 -7.52 12.71 -23.46
C ARG A 104 -8.79 11.89 -23.25
N LYS A 105 -9.89 12.59 -22.95
CA LYS A 105 -11.23 11.98 -22.92
C LYS A 105 -11.71 11.67 -24.33
N PRO A 106 -12.57 10.64 -24.50
CA PRO A 106 -13.18 10.31 -25.80
C PRO A 106 -13.98 11.45 -26.45
N PHE A 107 -14.47 12.41 -25.67
CA PHE A 107 -15.38 13.47 -26.14
C PHE A 107 -14.76 14.89 -26.10
N GLU A 108 -13.45 15.01 -25.86
CA GLU A 108 -12.73 16.28 -25.93
C GLU A 108 -12.24 16.57 -27.35
N THR A 109 -12.20 17.85 -27.74
CA THR A 109 -11.82 18.31 -29.08
C THR A 109 -10.47 17.73 -29.53
N ASP A 110 -10.42 17.25 -30.77
CA ASP A 110 -9.28 16.50 -31.29
C ASP A 110 -7.98 17.32 -31.28
N SER A 111 -7.04 16.92 -30.43
CA SER A 111 -5.62 17.20 -30.69
C SER A 111 -5.07 16.08 -31.56
N LEU A 112 -4.53 16.44 -32.73
CA LEU A 112 -3.82 15.49 -33.59
C LEU A 112 -2.79 14.74 -32.73
N ASN A 113 -2.73 13.41 -32.91
CA ASN A 113 -1.81 12.50 -32.21
C ASN A 113 -2.07 12.21 -30.72
N SER A 114 -3.20 12.64 -30.15
CA SER A 114 -3.62 12.18 -28.81
C SER A 114 -4.14 10.72 -28.79
N ILE A 115 -4.01 10.07 -27.63
CA ILE A 115 -4.54 8.75 -27.31
C ILE A 115 -5.81 8.93 -26.48
N ILE A 116 -6.90 8.30 -26.91
CA ILE A 116 -8.16 8.29 -26.17
C ILE A 116 -8.05 7.25 -25.05
N ILE A 117 -8.32 7.65 -23.81
CA ILE A 117 -8.37 6.71 -22.69
C ILE A 117 -9.61 5.81 -22.80
N PRO A 118 -9.44 4.48 -22.77
CA PRO A 118 -10.55 3.54 -22.67
C PRO A 118 -11.38 3.79 -21.39
N LEU A 119 -12.70 3.80 -21.54
CA LEU A 119 -13.61 4.03 -20.41
C LEU A 119 -13.92 2.77 -19.60
N LYS A 120 -13.32 1.62 -19.91
CA LYS A 120 -13.61 0.36 -19.23
C LYS A 120 -12.43 -0.08 -18.39
N ILE A 121 -12.70 -0.46 -17.15
CA ILE A 121 -11.69 -1.03 -16.25
C ILE A 121 -12.22 -2.31 -15.61
N ASN A 122 -11.30 -3.22 -15.33
CA ASN A 122 -11.57 -4.37 -14.48
C ASN A 122 -11.19 -4.00 -13.05
N LYS A 123 -12.15 -3.96 -12.12
CA LYS A 123 -11.90 -3.61 -10.72
C LYS A 123 -11.69 -4.86 -9.89
N TYR A 124 -10.68 -4.79 -9.03
CA TYR A 124 -10.25 -5.86 -8.15
C TYR A 124 -10.20 -5.35 -6.71
N CYS A 125 -10.73 -6.14 -5.78
CA CYS A 125 -10.66 -5.80 -4.37
C CYS A 125 -9.37 -6.27 -3.70
N ARG A 126 -8.58 -7.10 -4.40
CA ARG A 126 -7.38 -7.70 -3.82
C ARG A 126 -6.29 -7.89 -4.87
N CYS A 127 -5.06 -7.64 -4.46
CA CYS A 127 -3.86 -7.91 -5.22
C CYS A 127 -2.92 -8.75 -4.36
N ARG A 128 -2.38 -9.83 -4.92
CA ARG A 128 -1.32 -10.61 -4.30
C ARG A 128 0.01 -10.11 -4.87
N ILE A 129 0.98 -9.86 -4.00
CA ILE A 129 2.36 -9.50 -4.38
C ILE A 129 3.28 -10.33 -3.48
N GLY A 130 4.02 -11.27 -4.07
CA GLY A 130 4.69 -12.34 -3.35
C GLY A 130 3.69 -13.14 -2.51
N SER A 131 4.07 -13.42 -1.28
CA SER A 131 3.24 -14.13 -0.32
C SER A 131 2.17 -13.23 0.35
N GLU A 132 2.11 -11.94 0.01
CA GLU A 132 1.23 -10.98 0.67
C GLU A 132 0.00 -10.63 -0.13
N ILE A 133 -1.15 -10.61 0.56
CA ILE A 133 -2.43 -10.17 0.00
C ILE A 133 -2.72 -8.76 0.51
N PHE A 134 -2.87 -7.86 -0.44
CA PHE A 134 -3.34 -6.50 -0.23
C PHE A 134 -4.82 -6.45 -0.55
N GLY A 135 -5.59 -5.87 0.37
CA GLY A 135 -7.02 -5.68 0.21
C GLY A 135 -7.38 -4.27 -0.23
N SER A 136 -8.67 -4.01 -0.32
CA SER A 136 -9.22 -2.70 -0.63
C SER A 136 -10.41 -2.39 0.28
N THR A 137 -10.86 -1.13 0.31
CA THR A 137 -12.05 -0.74 1.10
C THR A 137 -13.33 -1.44 0.64
N PHE A 138 -13.37 -1.94 -0.60
CA PHE A 138 -14.51 -2.70 -1.15
C PHE A 138 -14.55 -4.16 -0.68
N SER A 139 -13.53 -4.63 0.05
CA SER A 139 -13.56 -5.96 0.68
C SER A 139 -13.56 -5.83 2.20
N PRO A 140 -14.73 -5.86 2.87
CA PRO A 140 -14.81 -5.73 4.33
C PRO A 140 -13.93 -6.73 5.07
N ARG A 141 -13.84 -7.98 4.57
CA ARG A 141 -12.98 -9.03 5.13
C ARG A 141 -11.48 -8.69 5.06
N HIS A 142 -11.08 -7.93 4.05
CA HIS A 142 -9.67 -7.60 3.76
C HIS A 142 -9.36 -6.10 3.90
N GLN A 143 -10.25 -5.32 4.51
CA GLN A 143 -10.07 -3.89 4.69
C GLN A 143 -8.82 -3.58 5.54
N LYS A 144 -8.49 -4.42 6.52
CA LYS A 144 -7.26 -4.28 7.32
C LYS A 144 -5.98 -4.41 6.48
N SER A 145 -6.04 -5.10 5.35
CA SER A 145 -4.92 -5.23 4.40
C SER A 145 -4.93 -4.15 3.30
N SER A 146 -5.79 -3.12 3.37
CA SER A 146 -5.81 -2.02 2.41
C SER A 146 -4.93 -0.83 2.80
N TYR A 147 -4.40 -0.82 4.02
CA TYR A 147 -3.49 0.20 4.52
C TYR A 147 -2.08 -0.06 4.02
N ILE A 148 -1.55 0.86 3.21
CA ILE A 148 -0.28 0.69 2.51
C ILE A 148 0.70 1.84 2.74
N LEU A 149 1.97 1.52 2.55
CA LEU A 149 3.07 2.45 2.47
C LEU A 149 3.50 2.59 1.00
N ALA A 150 3.77 3.81 0.56
CA ALA A 150 4.45 4.06 -0.71
C ALA A 150 5.47 5.17 -0.53
N LYS A 151 6.55 5.13 -1.33
CA LYS A 151 7.54 6.20 -1.38
C LYS A 151 7.12 7.21 -2.44
N PHE A 152 7.46 8.47 -2.19
CA PHE A 152 7.38 9.54 -3.16
C PHE A 152 8.68 10.33 -3.13
N ALA A 153 9.19 10.67 -4.30
CA ALA A 153 10.27 11.64 -4.44
C ALA A 153 9.66 13.05 -4.46
N SER A 154 10.24 13.95 -3.68
CA SER A 154 9.90 15.37 -3.66
C SER A 154 10.77 16.12 -4.69
N GLU A 155 10.42 17.37 -4.97
CA GLU A 155 11.18 18.25 -5.89
C GLU A 155 12.64 18.47 -5.47
N ASP A 156 12.94 18.35 -4.18
CA ASP A 156 14.29 18.47 -3.61
C ASP A 156 15.05 17.14 -3.58
N ASP A 157 14.60 16.14 -4.35
CA ASP A 157 15.13 14.77 -4.38
C ASP A 157 15.04 14.01 -3.04
N SER A 158 14.34 14.56 -2.04
CA SER A 158 14.07 13.84 -0.81
C SER A 158 13.04 12.74 -1.07
N ILE A 159 13.27 11.56 -0.50
CA ILE A 159 12.32 10.45 -0.54
C ILE A 159 11.61 10.40 0.81
N ASP A 160 10.29 10.52 0.80
CA ASP A 160 9.46 10.34 1.99
C ASP A 160 8.42 9.24 1.77
N ILE A 161 7.97 8.65 2.88
CA ILE A 161 6.97 7.59 2.89
C ILE A 161 5.61 8.20 3.20
N TYR A 162 4.60 7.81 2.42
CA TYR A 162 3.22 8.21 2.60
C TYR A 162 2.34 7.02 2.97
N LEU A 163 1.40 7.29 3.88
CA LEU A 163 0.39 6.34 4.30
C LEU A 163 -0.85 6.46 3.43
N GLY A 164 -1.23 5.36 2.80
CA GLY A 164 -2.39 5.30 1.92
C GLY A 164 -3.40 4.25 2.36
N GLN A 165 -4.64 4.43 1.92
CA GLN A 165 -5.65 3.39 1.96
C GLN A 165 -6.14 3.09 0.54
N ILE A 166 -5.95 1.85 0.11
CA ILE A 166 -6.38 1.36 -1.20
C ILE A 166 -7.91 1.34 -1.23
N GLN A 167 -8.47 2.08 -2.17
CA GLN A 167 -9.89 2.05 -2.47
C GLN A 167 -10.19 0.82 -3.31
N PHE A 168 -9.55 0.66 -4.46
CA PHE A 168 -9.62 -0.56 -5.27
C PHE A 168 -8.38 -0.67 -6.16
N PHE A 169 -8.09 -1.89 -6.58
CA PHE A 169 -7.15 -2.16 -7.67
C PHE A 169 -7.90 -2.19 -8.99
N PHE A 170 -7.22 -1.91 -10.08
CA PHE A 170 -7.80 -2.10 -11.40
C PHE A 170 -6.74 -2.45 -12.43
N VAL A 171 -7.17 -3.25 -13.41
CA VAL A 171 -6.40 -3.47 -14.63
C VAL A 171 -7.03 -2.60 -15.70
N HIS A 172 -6.19 -1.77 -16.32
CA HIS A 172 -6.59 -0.92 -17.42
C HIS A 172 -5.81 -1.32 -18.66
N GLU A 173 -6.55 -1.66 -19.72
CA GLU A 173 -5.99 -2.09 -20.98
C GLU A 173 -5.92 -0.88 -21.92
N ILE A 174 -4.72 -0.45 -22.30
CA ILE A 174 -4.52 0.74 -23.14
C ILE A 174 -3.37 0.54 -24.12
N SER A 175 -3.51 1.09 -25.32
CA SER A 175 -2.49 1.04 -26.36
C SER A 175 -1.63 2.31 -26.36
N THR A 176 -0.45 2.24 -25.74
CA THR A 176 0.50 3.35 -25.64
C THR A 176 1.26 3.61 -26.95
N ASN A 177 1.41 2.58 -27.80
CA ASN A 177 2.15 2.64 -29.07
C ASN A 177 1.25 2.55 -30.32
N ARG A 178 -0.08 2.62 -30.14
CA ARG A 178 -1.12 2.48 -31.20
C ARG A 178 -1.15 1.10 -31.91
N ILE A 179 -0.39 0.12 -31.43
CA ILE A 179 -0.26 -1.20 -32.06
C ILE A 179 -0.76 -2.29 -31.12
N ASN A 180 -0.24 -2.33 -29.89
CA ASN A 180 -0.57 -3.37 -28.93
C ASN A 180 -1.31 -2.78 -27.75
N MET A 181 -2.37 -3.47 -27.33
CA MET A 181 -3.01 -3.22 -26.05
C MET A 181 -2.14 -3.80 -24.93
N GLU A 182 -1.76 -2.96 -23.98
CA GLU A 182 -0.98 -3.35 -22.81
C GLU A 182 -1.86 -3.26 -21.55
N ASN A 183 -1.68 -4.22 -20.64
CA ASN A 183 -2.33 -4.17 -19.33
C ASN A 183 -1.48 -3.36 -18.36
N HIS A 184 -2.10 -2.36 -17.72
CA HIS A 184 -1.53 -1.62 -16.60
C HIS A 184 -2.20 -2.05 -15.31
N TYR A 185 -1.39 -2.45 -14.34
CA TYR A 185 -1.80 -2.92 -13.02
C TYR A 185 -1.70 -1.77 -12.02
N LEU A 186 -2.84 -1.15 -11.71
CA LEU A 186 -2.90 0.10 -10.96
C LEU A 186 -3.72 -0.04 -9.68
N ALA A 187 -3.49 0.87 -8.74
CA ALA A 187 -4.26 1.01 -7.51
C ALA A 187 -4.78 2.45 -7.38
N TYR A 188 -6.05 2.59 -7.02
CA TYR A 188 -6.62 3.86 -6.58
C TYR A 188 -6.48 3.97 -5.06
N VAL A 189 -5.74 4.97 -4.59
CA VAL A 189 -5.32 5.15 -3.20
C VAL A 189 -5.71 6.53 -2.69
N ARG A 190 -6.18 6.61 -1.44
CA ARG A 190 -6.36 7.88 -0.72
C ARG A 190 -5.22 8.03 0.30
N TRP A 191 -4.52 9.15 0.26
CA TRP A 191 -3.33 9.41 1.09
C TRP A 191 -3.68 10.22 2.34
N TYR A 192 -3.28 9.76 3.51
CA TYR A 192 -3.48 10.46 4.78
C TYR A 192 -2.57 11.70 4.87
N LYS A 193 -3.06 12.77 5.50
CA LYS A 193 -2.26 13.98 5.70
C LYS A 193 -1.16 13.77 6.74
N LYS A 194 0.04 14.26 6.45
CA LYS A 194 1.12 14.36 7.43
C LYS A 194 0.77 15.41 8.48
N ILE A 195 1.21 15.18 9.71
CA ILE A 195 1.26 16.20 10.76
C ILE A 195 2.70 16.69 10.91
N LYS A 196 2.90 17.89 11.47
CA LYS A 196 4.24 18.47 11.64
C LYS A 196 5.14 17.63 12.56
N ASN A 197 4.58 17.09 13.65
CA ASN A 197 5.33 16.31 14.65
C ASN A 197 4.94 14.82 14.59
N ARG A 198 5.39 14.11 13.56
CA ARG A 198 5.03 12.69 13.30
C ARG A 198 5.54 11.74 14.39
N PHE A 199 6.69 12.00 14.98
CA PHE A 199 7.32 11.13 15.98
C PHE A 199 6.91 11.58 17.39
N TYR A 200 5.76 11.10 17.86
CA TYR A 200 5.22 11.50 19.16
C TYR A 200 5.62 10.57 20.31
N PHE A 201 6.00 9.33 20.01
CA PHE A 201 6.30 8.33 21.03
C PHE A 201 7.82 8.13 21.15
N GLY A 202 8.39 8.52 22.29
CA GLY A 202 9.73 8.12 22.73
C GLY A 202 9.62 7.06 23.81
N ILE A 203 10.41 5.99 23.72
CA ILE A 203 10.48 4.97 24.77
C ILE A 203 11.43 5.45 25.88
N ASN A 204 12.55 6.08 25.51
CA ASN A 204 13.53 6.78 26.36
C ASN A 204 14.22 7.90 25.54
N GLN A 205 15.08 8.73 26.14
CA GLN A 205 15.82 9.81 25.45
C GLN A 205 16.63 9.33 24.22
N GLU A 206 16.97 8.04 24.16
CA GLU A 206 17.82 7.45 23.11
C GLU A 206 17.08 6.50 22.14
N GLN A 207 15.83 6.11 22.42
CA GLN A 207 15.07 5.16 21.59
C GLN A 207 13.70 5.74 21.20
N MET A 208 13.60 6.10 19.93
CA MET A 208 12.31 6.48 19.32
C MET A 208 11.50 5.23 19.00
N CYS A 209 10.20 5.27 19.30
CA CYS A 209 9.28 4.24 18.87
C CYS A 209 9.03 4.35 17.36
N ASN A 210 8.91 3.24 16.64
CA ASN A 210 8.56 3.22 15.21
C ASN A 210 7.08 3.61 14.93
N VAL A 211 6.37 4.13 15.94
CA VAL A 211 4.98 4.53 15.81
C VAL A 211 4.91 6.01 15.43
N GLU A 212 4.40 6.27 14.23
CA GLU A 212 4.16 7.62 13.74
C GLU A 212 2.70 8.03 13.95
N LEU A 213 2.47 9.31 14.22
CA LEU A 213 1.15 9.92 14.21
C LEU A 213 0.89 10.61 12.87
N TRP A 214 -0.30 10.39 12.34
CA TRP A 214 -0.80 10.99 11.09
C TRP A 214 -2.20 11.57 11.30
N ASP A 215 -2.64 12.43 10.39
CA ASP A 215 -4.01 12.92 10.43
C ASP A 215 -4.98 11.81 9.99
N THR A 216 -6.21 11.85 10.50
CA THR A 216 -7.30 10.98 10.04
C THR A 216 -7.86 11.44 8.70
N GLU A 217 -7.61 12.69 8.31
CA GLU A 217 -8.05 13.24 7.03
C GLU A 217 -7.12 12.85 5.88
N PHE A 218 -7.72 12.73 4.69
CA PHE A 218 -6.99 12.51 3.44
C PHE A 218 -6.60 13.83 2.78
N TYR A 219 -5.47 13.83 2.07
CA TYR A 219 -5.18 14.85 1.06
C TYR A 219 -6.31 14.91 0.01
N PRO A 220 -6.50 16.08 -0.65
CA PRO A 220 -7.35 16.18 -1.83
C PRO A 220 -6.95 15.15 -2.90
N LYS A 221 -7.90 14.72 -3.73
CA LYS A 221 -7.61 13.82 -4.85
C LYS A 221 -6.65 14.51 -5.82
N SER A 222 -5.54 13.86 -6.17
CA SER A 222 -4.55 14.30 -7.17
C SER A 222 -4.14 13.12 -8.04
N ARG A 223 -3.29 13.37 -9.05
CA ARG A 223 -2.69 12.32 -9.90
C ARG A 223 -2.08 11.19 -9.07
N ASP A 224 -1.46 11.52 -7.94
CA ASP A 224 -0.79 10.57 -7.05
C ASP A 224 -1.73 9.57 -6.38
N CYS A 225 -3.04 9.79 -6.46
CA CYS A 225 -4.02 8.79 -6.04
C CYS A 225 -4.04 7.56 -6.97
N ILE A 226 -3.44 7.62 -8.16
CA ILE A 226 -3.25 6.47 -9.04
C ILE A 226 -1.77 6.11 -9.02
N ILE A 227 -1.47 4.90 -8.57
CA ILE A 227 -0.10 4.37 -8.57
C ILE A 227 -0.06 2.99 -9.23
N PRO A 228 1.08 2.61 -9.84
CA PRO A 228 1.30 1.22 -10.19
C PRO A 228 1.43 0.37 -8.92
N VAL A 229 0.98 -0.89 -8.98
CA VAL A 229 1.07 -1.81 -7.83
C VAL A 229 2.51 -2.02 -7.35
N HIS A 230 3.48 -1.78 -8.23
CA HIS A 230 4.92 -1.82 -7.97
C HIS A 230 5.39 -0.79 -6.96
N HIS A 231 4.67 0.32 -6.78
CA HIS A 231 5.01 1.35 -5.81
C HIS A 231 4.53 1.03 -4.38
N ILE A 232 3.80 -0.08 -4.20
CA ILE A 232 3.36 -0.54 -2.88
C ILE A 232 4.56 -1.13 -2.14
N LEU A 233 5.07 -0.39 -1.16
CA LEU A 233 6.23 -0.78 -0.35
C LEU A 233 5.87 -1.86 0.67
N GLY A 234 4.71 -1.74 1.31
CA GLY A 234 4.28 -2.62 2.38
C GLY A 234 2.96 -2.19 2.99
N ARG A 235 2.63 -2.75 4.15
CA ARG A 235 1.40 -2.45 4.89
C ARG A 235 1.69 -1.74 6.20
N PHE A 236 0.66 -1.16 6.78
CA PHE A 236 0.73 -0.67 8.16
C PHE A 236 -0.54 -1.01 8.93
N VAL A 237 -0.44 -1.01 10.25
CA VAL A 237 -1.60 -1.14 11.14
C VAL A 237 -1.96 0.24 11.69
N PRO A 238 -3.12 0.80 11.34
CA PRO A 238 -3.62 2.01 11.97
C PRO A 238 -4.33 1.71 13.31
N VAL A 239 -4.14 2.61 14.27
CA VAL A 239 -4.93 2.69 15.50
C VAL A 239 -5.40 4.13 15.67
N LYS A 240 -6.69 4.30 15.98
CA LYS A 240 -7.23 5.62 16.33
C LYS A 240 -6.67 6.03 17.69
N TYR A 241 -6.03 7.19 17.74
CA TYR A 241 -5.37 7.69 18.93
C TYR A 241 -5.84 9.11 19.25
N LYS A 242 -6.12 9.38 20.51
CA LYS A 242 -6.42 10.73 21.01
C LYS A 242 -5.38 11.07 22.06
N ILE A 243 -4.84 12.29 21.98
CA ILE A 243 -3.87 12.80 22.96
C ILE A 243 -4.55 13.06 24.32
N SER A 244 -5.88 13.22 24.34
CA SER A 244 -6.66 13.53 25.54
C SER A 244 -8.01 12.84 25.51
N ASP A 245 -8.54 12.48 26.68
CA ASP A 245 -9.88 11.90 26.85
C ASP A 245 -11.03 12.91 26.73
N ARG A 246 -10.71 14.19 26.49
CA ARG A 246 -11.72 15.22 26.25
C ARG A 246 -12.58 14.85 25.04
N LYS A 247 -13.90 15.07 25.13
CA LYS A 247 -14.85 14.75 24.03
C LYS A 247 -14.45 15.36 22.68
N ASN A 248 -13.88 16.57 22.70
CA ASN A 248 -13.49 17.32 21.48
C ASN A 248 -12.00 17.15 21.15
N ALA A 249 -11.30 16.18 21.75
CA ALA A 249 -9.91 15.94 21.44
C ALA A 249 -9.76 15.48 19.98
N LYS A 250 -8.82 16.09 19.27
CA LYS A 250 -8.46 15.68 17.91
C LYS A 250 -8.01 14.22 17.91
N GLU A 251 -8.58 13.44 17.00
CA GLU A 251 -8.20 12.05 16.74
C GLU A 251 -7.09 12.03 15.67
N TYR A 252 -6.14 11.13 15.87
CA TYR A 252 -4.99 10.89 15.01
C TYR A 252 -4.93 9.41 14.64
N LEU A 253 -4.20 9.12 13.58
CA LEU A 253 -3.83 7.76 13.20
C LEU A 253 -2.44 7.45 13.78
N ALA A 254 -2.39 6.59 14.81
CA ALA A 254 -1.14 6.00 15.27
C ALA A 254 -0.83 4.77 14.40
N VAL A 255 0.36 4.77 13.80
CA VAL A 255 0.67 3.87 12.69
C VAL A 255 1.89 3.05 13.03
N ASN A 256 1.75 1.73 12.89
CA ASN A 256 2.87 0.80 12.99
C ASN A 256 3.12 0.15 11.62
N PRO A 257 4.23 0.48 10.93
CA PRO A 257 4.64 -0.18 9.70
C PRO A 257 4.83 -1.69 9.90
N ILE A 258 4.25 -2.50 9.02
CA ILE A 258 4.51 -3.94 8.99
C ILE A 258 5.69 -4.15 8.08
N ASN A 259 6.85 -4.45 8.66
CA ASN A 259 8.05 -4.74 7.90
C ASN A 259 7.82 -5.92 6.96
N ARG A 260 8.03 -5.67 5.67
CA ARG A 260 7.94 -6.67 4.63
C ARG A 260 9.22 -7.49 4.63
N LYS A 261 9.15 -8.71 5.17
CA LYS A 261 10.20 -9.70 4.98
C LYS A 261 9.84 -10.49 3.74
N TYR A 262 10.65 -10.41 2.70
CA TYR A 262 10.53 -11.41 1.64
C TYR A 262 11.64 -12.43 1.80
N ASN A 263 11.24 -13.69 1.68
CA ASN A 263 12.10 -14.83 1.86
C ASN A 263 12.93 -14.99 0.58
N LEU A 264 14.02 -14.22 0.48
CA LEU A 264 15.04 -14.45 -0.53
C LEU A 264 15.82 -15.70 -0.07
N ARG A 265 15.62 -16.84 -0.75
CA ARG A 265 16.44 -18.04 -0.55
C ARG A 265 17.74 -17.93 -1.32
#